data_AF-A0A2G8JNP5-F1
#
_entry.id   AF-A0A2G8JNP5-F1
#
_cell.length_a   1.000
_cell.length_b   1.000
_cell.length_c   1.000
_cell.angle_alpha   90.00
_cell.angle_beta   90.00
_cell.angle_gamma   90.00
#
_symmetry.space_group_name_H-M   'P 1'
#
loop_
_entity.id
_entity.type
_entity.pdbx_description
1 polymer ?
#
loop_
_entity_poly.entity_id
_entity_poly.type
_entity_poly.pdbx_seq_one_letter_code
_entity_poly.pdbx_strand_id
1 'polypeptide(L)'
;MQVHKENMDKVPNALPNRTDIEIEIYGMEGIPEKDLKEHAAKLASDSANKKKAEQDGGASTSAGPSQAVVTSAPAAAPIPGMQGE
;
A
#
# COMPACT_ATOMS: atom_id res chain seq x y z
N MET A 1 14.93 -34.67 -22.07
CA MET A 1 14.50 -33.48 -21.31
C MET A 1 15.73 -32.89 -20.65
N GLN A 2 16.05 -31.63 -20.93
CA GLN A 2 17.24 -30.97 -20.40
C GLN A 2 16.88 -30.23 -19.12
N VAL A 3 17.60 -30.51 -18.04
CA VAL A 3 17.47 -29.80 -16.77
C VAL A 3 18.58 -28.77 -16.68
N HIS A 4 18.21 -27.49 -16.62
CA HIS A 4 19.14 -26.44 -16.25
C HIS A 4 19.17 -26.40 -14.73
N LYS A 5 20.33 -26.69 -14.15
CA LYS A 5 20.57 -26.65 -12.71
C LYS A 5 21.55 -25.52 -12.46
N GLU A 6 21.04 -24.38 -12.03
CA GLU A 6 21.85 -23.28 -11.55
C GLU A 6 21.72 -23.20 -10.02
N ASN A 7 22.86 -23.02 -9.35
CA ASN A 7 22.87 -22.70 -7.93
C ASN A 7 22.64 -21.19 -7.80
N MET A 8 21.68 -20.79 -6.97
CA MET A 8 21.33 -19.39 -6.73
C MET A 8 21.74 -19.00 -5.31
N ASP A 9 22.91 -18.38 -5.18
CA ASP A 9 23.43 -17.92 -3.88
C ASP A 9 22.93 -16.53 -3.49
N LYS A 10 22.15 -15.86 -4.36
CA LYS A 10 21.71 -14.47 -4.17
C LYS A 10 20.30 -14.25 -4.67
N VAL A 11 19.57 -13.40 -3.95
CA VAL A 11 18.27 -12.89 -4.39
C VAL A 11 18.47 -11.92 -5.57
N PRO A 12 17.80 -12.12 -6.72
CA PRO A 12 17.89 -11.21 -7.86
C PRO A 12 17.33 -9.83 -7.52
N ASN A 13 17.95 -8.77 -8.06
CA ASN A 13 17.65 -7.36 -7.78
C ASN A 13 17.84 -6.91 -6.31
N ALA A 14 18.42 -7.74 -5.46
CA ALA A 14 18.77 -7.34 -4.11
C ALA A 14 19.92 -6.32 -4.11
N LEU A 15 19.91 -5.43 -3.13
CA LEU A 15 21.07 -4.59 -2.85
C LEU A 15 22.25 -5.47 -2.44
N PRO A 16 23.50 -5.07 -2.73
CA PRO A 16 24.69 -5.85 -2.37
C PRO A 16 24.76 -6.26 -0.89
N ASN A 17 24.13 -5.46 -0.02
CA ASN A 17 24.07 -5.67 1.43
C ASN A 17 22.82 -6.44 1.89
N ARG A 18 22.00 -6.96 0.97
CA ARG A 18 20.70 -7.62 1.23
C ARG A 18 20.50 -8.88 0.39
N THR A 19 21.58 -9.60 0.06
CA THR A 19 21.53 -10.77 -0.82
C THR A 19 21.40 -12.12 -0.11
N ASP A 20 21.47 -12.14 1.23
CA ASP A 20 21.45 -13.37 2.01
C ASP A 20 20.14 -14.14 1.82
N ILE A 21 20.27 -15.39 1.37
CA ILE A 21 19.15 -16.29 1.09
C ILE A 21 18.64 -17.02 2.34
N GLU A 22 19.34 -16.91 3.46
CA GLU A 22 18.98 -17.56 4.73
C GLU A 22 17.95 -16.75 5.54
N ILE A 23 17.72 -15.49 5.17
CA ILE A 23 16.82 -14.59 5.88
C ILE A 23 15.41 -14.72 5.31
N GLU A 24 14.44 -15.02 6.18
CA GLU A 24 13.03 -15.13 5.81
C GLU A 24 12.33 -13.77 5.95
N ILE A 25 11.76 -13.26 4.85
CA ILE A 25 11.14 -11.93 4.78
C ILE A 25 9.77 -12.03 4.13
N TYR A 26 8.75 -11.47 4.80
CA TYR A 26 7.38 -11.36 4.30
C TYR A 26 6.94 -9.90 4.27
N GLY A 27 7.01 -9.26 3.09
CA GLY A 27 6.66 -7.85 2.95
C GLY A 27 7.61 -6.94 3.76
N MET A 28 7.14 -6.41 4.89
CA MET A 28 7.96 -5.64 5.85
C MET A 28 8.34 -6.44 7.11
N GLU A 29 7.76 -7.63 7.29
CA GLU A 29 8.07 -8.53 8.40
C GLU A 29 9.31 -9.37 8.08
N GLY A 30 10.18 -9.58 9.08
CA GLY A 30 11.44 -10.31 8.91
C GLY A 30 12.60 -9.46 8.36
N ILE A 31 12.39 -8.18 8.02
CA ILE A 31 13.47 -7.26 7.65
C ILE A 31 14.34 -6.98 8.90
N PRO A 32 15.68 -7.11 8.82
CA PRO A 32 16.57 -6.76 9.92
C PRO A 32 16.41 -5.30 10.38
N GLU A 33 16.49 -5.04 11.70
CA GLU A 33 16.30 -3.70 12.28
C GLU A 33 17.25 -2.63 11.70
N LYS A 34 18.49 -3.04 11.38
CA LYS A 34 19.49 -2.15 10.77
C LYS A 34 19.01 -1.60 9.43
N ASP A 35 18.45 -2.47 8.59
CA ASP A 35 17.91 -2.12 7.27
C ASP A 35 16.63 -1.31 7.35
N LEU A 36 15.81 -1.58 8.38
CA LEU A 36 14.57 -0.86 8.65
C LEU A 36 14.86 0.60 9.01
N LYS A 37 15.89 0.82 9.84
CA LYS A 37 16.37 2.17 10.20
C LYS A 37 16.98 2.91 9.01
N GLU A 38 17.80 2.24 8.20
CA GLU A 38 18.38 2.84 6.99
C GLU A 38 17.29 3.25 5.99
N HIS A 39 16.30 2.37 5.78
CA HIS A 39 15.15 2.66 4.93
C HIS A 39 14.35 3.87 5.43
N ALA A 40 14.09 3.97 6.73
CA ALA A 40 13.40 5.10 7.33
C ALA A 40 14.19 6.42 7.18
N ALA A 41 15.52 6.39 7.41
CA ALA A 41 16.38 7.56 7.26
C ALA A 41 16.44 8.04 5.80
N LYS A 42 16.51 7.10 4.86
CA LYS A 42 16.51 7.37 3.43
C LYS A 42 15.17 7.97 2.99
N LEU A 43 14.05 7.35 3.39
CA LEU A 43 12.71 7.87 3.10
C LEU A 43 12.50 9.28 3.66
N ALA A 44 12.99 9.56 4.87
CA ALA A 44 12.92 10.91 5.45
C ALA A 44 13.72 11.93 4.62
N SER A 45 14.89 11.55 4.13
CA SER A 45 15.75 12.41 3.29
C SER A 45 15.15 12.65 1.90
N ASP A 46 14.67 11.59 1.24
CA ASP A 46 14.00 11.68 -0.06
C ASP A 46 12.68 12.47 0.03
N SER A 47 11.92 12.29 1.12
CA SER A 47 10.69 13.04 1.37
C SER A 47 10.95 14.52 1.65
N ALA A 48 12.05 14.87 2.32
CA ALA A 48 12.46 16.26 2.50
C ALA A 48 12.79 16.94 1.16
N ASN A 49 13.44 16.20 0.25
CA ASN A 49 13.74 16.70 -1.09
C ASN A 49 12.46 16.83 -1.96
N LYS A 50 11.52 15.89 -1.82
CA LYS A 50 10.23 15.93 -2.55
C LYS A 50 9.28 17.03 -2.06
N LYS A 51 9.26 17.34 -0.76
CA LYS A 51 8.49 18.47 -0.22
C LYS A 51 8.94 19.83 -0.76
N LYS A 52 10.20 19.97 -1.20
CA LYS A 52 10.68 21.20 -1.87
C LYS A 52 10.19 21.33 -3.32
N ALA A 53 9.77 20.22 -3.95
CA ALA A 53 9.16 20.23 -5.28
C ALA A 53 7.63 20.43 -5.25
N GLU A 54 6.95 20.05 -4.16
CA GLU A 54 5.50 20.23 -3.98
C GLU A 54 5.13 21.63 -3.41
N GLN A 55 6.08 22.37 -2.83
CA GLN A 55 5.84 23.72 -2.27
C GLN A 55 5.80 24.87 -3.30
N ASP A 56 5.96 24.58 -4.60
CA ASP A 56 5.74 25.54 -5.70
C ASP A 56 4.42 25.24 -6.46
N GLY A 57 3.59 24.31 -5.96
CA GLY A 57 2.27 23.98 -6.49
C GLY A 57 1.19 24.33 -5.48
N GLY A 58 0.83 25.62 -5.40
CA GLY A 58 -0.14 26.13 -4.43
C GLY A 58 -1.51 25.46 -4.47
N ALA A 59 -2.06 25.18 -3.28
CA ALA A 59 -3.30 25.80 -2.80
C ALA A 59 -3.87 24.98 -1.63
N SER A 60 -3.66 25.48 -0.42
CA SER A 60 -4.61 25.26 0.67
C SER A 60 -5.89 26.02 0.34
N THR A 61 -6.98 25.32 0.05
CA THR A 61 -8.32 25.82 0.35
C THR A 61 -9.09 24.73 1.08
N SER A 62 -9.16 24.91 2.39
CA SER A 62 -10.13 24.34 3.31
C SER A 62 -11.57 24.52 2.81
N ALA A 63 -12.33 23.43 2.72
CA ALA A 63 -13.76 23.41 3.03
C ALA A 63 -14.24 21.95 3.09
N GLY A 64 -14.60 21.48 4.29
CA GLY A 64 -15.56 20.38 4.41
C GLY A 64 -16.93 20.80 3.86
N PRO A 65 -17.90 19.86 3.81
CA PRO A 65 -18.59 19.58 5.05
C PRO A 65 -18.84 18.09 5.29
N SER A 66 -18.64 17.72 6.55
CA SER A 66 -19.27 16.57 7.16
C SER A 66 -20.77 16.83 7.35
N GLN A 67 -21.54 15.73 7.33
CA GLN A 67 -22.87 15.53 7.93
C GLN A 67 -24.09 15.86 7.06
N ALA A 68 -24.67 14.79 6.51
CA ALA A 68 -26.13 14.64 6.51
C ALA A 68 -26.45 13.24 7.06
N VAL A 69 -26.73 13.19 8.35
CA VAL A 69 -27.48 12.10 8.97
C VAL A 69 -28.92 12.18 8.48
N VAL A 70 -29.42 11.16 7.79
CA VAL A 70 -30.87 10.93 7.68
C VAL A 70 -31.16 9.47 8.03
N THR A 71 -31.44 9.28 9.31
CA THR A 71 -32.14 8.12 9.85
C THR A 71 -33.62 8.21 9.45
N SER A 72 -34.16 7.24 8.70
CA SER A 72 -35.53 6.71 8.91
C SER A 72 -35.97 5.69 7.85
N ALA A 73 -36.04 4.42 8.30
CA ALA A 73 -37.08 3.41 8.03
C ALA A 73 -37.34 2.84 6.61
N PRO A 74 -37.77 1.55 6.52
CA PRO A 74 -37.77 0.76 5.28
C PRO A 74 -39.08 0.91 4.48
N ALA A 75 -38.97 1.14 3.16
CA ALA A 75 -40.10 1.06 2.25
C ALA A 75 -40.05 -0.29 1.50
N ALA A 76 -41.00 -1.15 1.83
CA ALA A 76 -41.25 -2.43 1.20
C ALA A 76 -41.46 -2.29 -0.32
N ALA A 77 -40.80 -3.16 -1.09
CA ALA A 77 -41.04 -3.32 -2.51
C ALA A 77 -42.46 -3.89 -2.74
N PRO A 78 -43.29 -3.33 -3.63
CA PRO A 78 -44.53 -3.99 -4.01
C PRO A 78 -44.21 -5.20 -4.89
N ILE A 79 -44.60 -6.39 -4.43
CA ILE A 79 -44.63 -7.63 -5.21
C ILE A 79 -45.89 -7.56 -6.10
N PRO A 80 -45.78 -7.56 -7.44
CA PRO A 80 -46.95 -7.63 -8.30
C PRO A 80 -47.61 -9.02 -8.18
N GLY A 81 -48.70 -9.08 -7.43
CA GLY A 81 -49.54 -10.26 -7.30
C GLY A 81 -50.28 -10.56 -8.61
N MET A 82 -49.84 -11.64 -9.27
CA MET A 82 -50.65 -12.81 -9.61
C MET A 82 -52.15 -12.54 -9.88
N GLN A 83 -52.49 -12.38 -11.16
CA GLN A 83 -53.86 -12.51 -11.65
C GLN A 83 -54.28 -13.99 -11.53
N GLY A 84 -55.35 -14.26 -10.80
CA GLY A 84 -56.04 -15.55 -10.76
C GLY A 84 -57.50 -15.35 -11.14
N GLU A 85 -57.98 -16.23 -12.02
CA GLU A 85 -59.39 -16.51 -12.38
C GLU A 85 -60.35 -16.59 -11.18
#